data_AF-A0A139I7W9-F1
#
_entry.id   AF-A0A139I7W9-F1
#
_cell.length_a   1.000
_cell.length_b   1.000
_cell.length_c   1.000
_cell.angle_alpha   90.00
_cell.angle_beta   90.00
_cell.angle_gamma   90.00
#
_symmetry.space_group_name_H-M   'P 1'
#
loop_
_entity.id
_entity.type
_entity.pdbx_description
1 polymer ?
#
loop_
_entity_poly.entity_id
_entity_poly.type
_entity_poly.pdbx_seq_one_letter_code
_entity_poly.pdbx_strand_id
1 'polypeptide(L)'
;MEVNWGSIKLPKDISDKLGATGIVEYGTIAMFHNLHCLAMMRQTLQEAYYGKRLAFDYRGDKHWPHCLYHMRQAILCHADDTIELPRANNGSLGTVPNISGVTDIRHCRSADKLYKM
;
A
#
# COMPACT_ATOMS: atom_id res chain seq x y z
N MET A 1 -4.11 -2.47 -17.29
CA MET A 1 -4.54 -1.19 -16.71
C MET A 1 -3.80 -1.03 -15.41
N GLU A 2 -2.82 -0.14 -15.37
CA GLU A 2 -2.14 0.24 -14.13
C GLU A 2 -3.16 0.98 -13.26
N VAL A 3 -3.49 0.39 -12.12
CA VAL A 3 -4.42 1.01 -11.19
C VAL A 3 -3.59 1.95 -10.33
N ASN A 4 -3.85 3.26 -10.46
CA ASN A 4 -3.16 4.29 -9.70
C ASN A 4 -3.73 4.35 -8.26
N TRP A 5 -3.17 3.54 -7.37
CA TRP A 5 -3.63 3.31 -5.99
C TRP A 5 -3.16 4.41 -5.01
N GLY A 6 -3.48 5.66 -5.30
CA GLY A 6 -3.02 6.78 -4.47
C GLY A 6 -1.53 7.08 -4.66
N SER A 7 -1.01 6.83 -5.86
CA SER A 7 0.32 7.29 -6.24
C SER A 7 0.27 8.80 -6.40
N ILE A 8 1.17 9.48 -5.69
CA ILE A 8 1.32 10.93 -5.74
C ILE A 8 2.58 11.27 -6.52
N LYS A 9 2.48 12.29 -7.37
CA LYS A 9 3.65 12.89 -7.99
C LYS A 9 4.34 13.77 -6.97
N LEU A 10 5.64 13.57 -6.77
CA LEU A 10 6.41 14.38 -5.84
C LEU A 10 6.65 15.78 -6.43
N PRO A 11 6.62 16.85 -5.60
CA PRO A 11 7.11 18.15 -6.00
C PRO A 11 8.53 18.05 -6.54
N LYS A 12 8.82 18.78 -7.63
CA LYS A 12 10.10 18.67 -8.34
C LYS A 12 11.28 18.98 -7.42
N ASP A 13 11.14 19.98 -6.55
CA ASP A 13 12.17 20.37 -5.58
C ASP A 13 12.45 19.31 -4.51
N ILE A 14 11.46 18.46 -4.19
CA ILE A 14 11.63 17.31 -3.29
C ILE A 14 12.26 16.15 -4.07
N SER A 15 11.75 15.85 -5.27
CA SER A 15 12.28 14.81 -6.16
C SER A 15 13.76 15.03 -6.47
N ASP A 16 14.15 16.27 -6.77
CA ASP A 16 15.52 16.67 -7.08
C ASP A 16 16.47 16.51 -5.86
N LYS A 17 15.96 16.60 -4.63
CA LYS A 17 16.74 16.43 -3.39
C LYS A 17 16.90 14.98 -2.96
N LEU A 18 16.02 14.08 -3.40
CA LEU A 18 15.98 12.68 -2.98
C LEU A 18 16.99 11.79 -3.72
N GLY A 19 17.70 12.29 -4.74
CA GLY A 19 18.80 11.57 -5.37
C GLY A 19 19.61 12.45 -6.32
N ALA A 20 20.86 12.06 -6.57
CA ALA A 20 21.81 12.79 -7.42
C ALA A 20 21.39 12.98 -8.90
N THR A 21 20.18 12.57 -9.30
CA THR A 21 19.69 12.61 -10.70
C THR A 21 18.15 12.57 -10.82
N GLY A 22 17.37 13.06 -9.86
CA GLY A 22 15.91 13.23 -10.04
C GLY A 22 15.12 11.95 -10.36
N ILE A 23 15.59 10.80 -9.89
CA ILE A 23 15.10 9.47 -10.34
C ILE A 23 13.78 9.04 -9.68
N VAL A 24 13.35 9.71 -8.60
CA VAL A 24 12.13 9.34 -7.85
C VAL A 24 11.06 10.40 -8.08
N GLU A 25 10.17 10.17 -9.05
CA GLU A 25 9.10 11.12 -9.41
C GLU A 25 7.78 10.85 -8.68
N TYR A 26 7.59 9.64 -8.17
CA TYR A 26 6.34 9.20 -7.56
C TYR A 26 6.57 8.51 -6.22
N GLY A 27 5.61 8.65 -5.33
CA GLY A 27 5.47 7.86 -4.10
C GLY A 27 4.03 7.43 -3.91
N THR A 28 3.76 6.67 -2.85
CA THR A 28 2.40 6.24 -2.49
C THR A 28 2.10 6.61 -1.05
N ILE A 29 0.87 7.03 -0.77
CA ILE A 29 0.45 7.27 0.62
C ILE A 29 0.22 5.93 1.32
N ALA A 30 0.87 5.73 2.47
CA ALA A 30 0.86 4.48 3.22
C ALA A 30 -0.55 3.94 3.52
N MET A 31 -1.52 4.79 3.88
CA MET A 31 -2.92 4.37 4.06
C MET A 31 -3.48 3.68 2.80
N PHE A 32 -3.25 4.25 1.61
CA PHE A 32 -3.75 3.68 0.36
C PHE A 32 -2.99 2.40 -0.01
N HIS A 33 -1.69 2.34 0.25
CA HIS A 33 -0.92 1.10 0.05
C HIS A 33 -1.42 -0.03 0.97
N ASN A 34 -1.71 0.26 2.24
CA ASN A 34 -2.29 -0.71 3.17
C ASN A 34 -3.67 -1.22 2.69
N LEU A 35 -4.53 -0.32 2.20
CA LEU A 35 -5.83 -0.71 1.63
C LEU A 35 -5.68 -1.54 0.35
N HIS A 36 -4.71 -1.21 -0.50
CA HIS A 36 -4.39 -1.99 -1.70
C HIS A 36 -3.98 -3.42 -1.33
N CYS A 37 -3.03 -3.58 -0.40
CA CYS A 37 -2.59 -4.88 0.09
C CYS A 37 -3.75 -5.69 0.68
N LEU A 38 -4.62 -5.06 1.47
CA LEU A 38 -5.80 -5.71 2.04
C LEU A 38 -6.80 -6.17 0.95
N ALA A 39 -6.97 -5.38 -0.12
CA ALA A 39 -7.80 -5.76 -1.26
C ALA A 39 -7.19 -6.93 -2.05
N MET A 40 -5.86 -6.95 -2.24
CA MET A 40 -5.15 -8.07 -2.86
C MET A 40 -5.31 -9.36 -2.04
N MET A 41 -5.15 -9.29 -0.71
CA MET A 41 -5.41 -10.43 0.17
C MET A 41 -6.85 -10.94 0.02
N ARG A 42 -7.84 -10.04 0.01
CA ARG A 42 -9.24 -10.42 -0.24
C ARG A 42 -9.40 -11.15 -1.57
N GLN A 43 -8.84 -10.61 -2.65
CA GLN A 43 -8.93 -11.20 -3.98
C GLN A 43 -8.29 -12.60 -4.00
N THR A 44 -7.08 -12.75 -3.45
CA THR A 44 -6.38 -14.02 -3.33
C THR A 44 -7.22 -15.07 -2.58
N LEU A 45 -7.86 -14.68 -1.47
CA LEU A 45 -8.74 -15.58 -0.69
C LEU A 45 -10.02 -15.96 -1.44
N GLN A 46 -10.61 -15.01 -2.18
CA GLN A 46 -11.79 -15.28 -3.02
C GLN A 46 -11.44 -16.20 -4.19
N GLU A 47 -10.32 -15.97 -4.87
CA GLU A 47 -9.82 -16.83 -5.93
C GLU A 47 -9.55 -18.26 -5.44
N ALA A 48 -8.97 -18.40 -4.24
CA ALA A 48 -8.80 -19.69 -3.58
C ALA A 48 -10.14 -20.37 -3.28
N TYR A 49 -11.13 -19.63 -2.75
CA TYR A 49 -12.47 -20.15 -2.48
C TYR A 49 -13.17 -20.67 -3.75
N TYR A 50 -12.98 -20.02 -4.89
CA TYR A 50 -13.53 -20.44 -6.18
C TYR A 50 -12.68 -21.51 -6.91
N GLY A 51 -11.70 -22.12 -6.24
CA GLY A 51 -10.96 -23.26 -6.77
C GLY A 51 -9.77 -22.92 -7.68
N LYS A 52 -9.31 -21.66 -7.75
CA LYS A 52 -8.00 -21.35 -8.35
C LYS A 52 -6.90 -21.80 -7.38
N ARG A 53 -5.89 -22.55 -7.85
CA ARG A 53 -4.88 -23.20 -6.98
C ARG A 53 -4.04 -22.20 -6.20
N LEU A 54 -4.33 -22.09 -4.91
CA LEU A 54 -3.42 -21.68 -3.83
C LEU A 54 -3.48 -22.82 -2.79
N ALA A 55 -2.34 -23.18 -2.19
CA ALA A 55 -2.17 -24.41 -1.40
C ALA A 55 -3.22 -24.59 -0.27
N PHE A 56 -3.67 -25.85 -0.09
CA PHE A 56 -4.66 -26.45 0.83
C PHE A 56 -4.60 -25.94 2.31
N ASP A 57 -5.64 -25.88 3.16
CA ASP A 57 -7.09 -26.18 3.22
C ASP A 57 -7.69 -25.24 4.30
N TYR A 58 -8.85 -24.61 4.07
CA TYR A 58 -9.71 -24.07 5.12
C TYR A 58 -11.18 -24.36 4.76
N ARG A 59 -11.94 -24.97 5.66
CA ARG A 59 -13.39 -25.11 5.47
C ARG A 59 -14.10 -23.77 5.73
N GLY A 60 -14.20 -22.95 4.68
CA GLY A 60 -15.22 -21.92 4.42
C GLY A 60 -15.74 -21.14 5.64
N ASP A 61 -14.89 -20.36 6.30
CA ASP A 61 -15.28 -19.56 7.46
C ASP A 61 -15.84 -18.18 7.07
N LYS A 62 -16.99 -17.81 7.63
CA LYS A 62 -17.58 -16.46 7.56
C LYS A 62 -16.73 -15.40 8.27
N HIS A 63 -15.64 -15.80 8.94
CA HIS A 63 -14.70 -14.88 9.60
C HIS A 63 -14.07 -13.89 8.62
N TRP A 64 -13.72 -14.34 7.41
CA TRP A 64 -12.77 -13.60 6.59
C TRP A 64 -13.31 -12.26 6.10
N PRO A 65 -14.57 -12.15 5.63
CA PRO A 65 -15.14 -10.87 5.24
C PRO A 65 -15.18 -9.83 6.36
N HIS A 66 -15.53 -10.23 7.59
CA HIS A 66 -15.62 -9.29 8.71
C HIS A 66 -14.22 -8.95 9.27
N CYS A 67 -13.27 -9.89 9.28
CA CYS A 67 -11.89 -9.60 9.67
C CYS A 67 -11.23 -8.60 8.72
N LEU A 68 -11.41 -8.80 7.41
CA LEU A 68 -10.92 -7.85 6.40
C LEU A 68 -11.62 -6.50 6.55
N TYR A 69 -12.92 -6.48 6.88
CA TYR A 69 -13.62 -5.22 7.19
C TYR A 69 -13.08 -4.55 8.46
N HIS A 70 -12.84 -5.30 9.53
CA HIS A 70 -12.25 -4.79 10.77
C HIS A 70 -10.85 -4.21 10.52
N MET A 71 -9.99 -4.91 9.78
CA MET A 71 -8.68 -4.41 9.38
C MET A 71 -8.78 -3.13 8.55
N ARG A 72 -9.74 -3.05 7.62
CA ARG A 72 -10.04 -1.81 6.90
C ARG A 72 -10.39 -0.68 7.86
N GLN A 73 -11.26 -0.92 8.85
CA GLN A 73 -11.62 0.12 9.84
C GLN A 73 -10.40 0.56 10.66
N ALA A 74 -9.54 -0.39 11.08
CA ALA A 74 -8.31 -0.09 11.79
C ALA A 74 -7.35 0.76 10.95
N ILE A 75 -7.17 0.43 9.67
CA ILE A 75 -6.34 1.22 8.73
C ILE A 75 -6.89 2.64 8.59
N LEU A 76 -8.21 2.81 8.51
CA LEU A 76 -8.81 4.15 8.40
C LEU A 76 -8.74 4.94 9.70
N CYS A 77 -8.82 4.27 10.85
CA CYS A 77 -8.67 4.89 12.17
C CYS A 77 -7.23 5.39 12.38
N HIS A 78 -6.25 4.60 11.94
CA HIS A 78 -4.82 4.91 12.02
C HIS A 78 -4.25 5.29 10.65
N ALA A 79 -4.99 6.12 9.90
CA ALA A 79 -4.65 6.44 8.52
C ALA A 79 -3.24 7.04 8.41
N ASP A 80 -2.32 6.25 7.86
CA ASP A 80 -0.92 6.64 7.75
C ASP A 80 -0.70 7.53 6.53
N ASP A 81 -0.22 8.76 6.79
CA ASP A 81 0.04 9.78 5.77
C ASP A 81 1.50 9.79 5.27
N THR A 82 2.33 8.87 5.75
CA THR A 82 3.71 8.72 5.26
C THR A 82 3.71 8.45 3.76
N ILE A 83 4.54 9.23 3.05
CA ILE A 83 4.80 9.03 1.63
C ILE A 83 5.87 7.97 1.49
N GLU A 84 5.48 6.81 1.00
CA GLU A 84 6.38 5.70 0.73
C GLU A 84 7.02 5.89 -0.64
N LEU A 85 8.34 5.70 -0.68
CA LEU A 85 9.15 5.88 -1.88
C LEU A 85 9.63 4.53 -2.41
N PRO A 86 9.92 4.43 -3.73
CA PRO A 86 10.56 3.25 -4.27
C PRO A 86 11.98 3.13 -3.70
N ARG A 87 12.20 2.08 -2.91
CA ARG A 87 13.47 1.76 -2.26
C ARG A 87 13.91 0.37 -2.66
N ALA A 88 15.18 0.23 -3.05
CA ALA A 88 15.80 -1.08 -3.21
C ALA A 88 15.90 -1.81 -1.86
N ASN A 89 16.15 -3.12 -1.91
CA ASN A 89 16.22 -3.97 -0.70
C ASN A 89 17.31 -3.54 0.30
N ASN A 90 18.34 -2.83 -0.15
CA ASN A 90 19.39 -2.24 0.68
C ASN A 90 19.00 -0.87 1.27
N GLY A 91 17.75 -0.41 1.07
CA GLY A 91 17.23 0.87 1.54
C GLY A 91 17.52 2.07 0.64
N SER A 92 18.34 1.92 -0.41
CA SER A 92 18.66 3.03 -1.31
C SER A 92 17.48 3.43 -2.17
N LEU A 93 17.27 4.73 -2.35
CA LEU A 93 16.27 5.28 -3.28
C LEU A 93 16.66 4.96 -4.72
N GLY A 94 15.67 4.62 -5.55
CA GLY A 94 15.87 4.33 -6.96
C GLY A 94 14.59 3.90 -7.68
N THR A 95 14.65 3.78 -9.00
CA THR A 95 13.55 3.29 -9.86
C THR A 95 13.37 1.78 -9.75
N VAL A 96 13.12 1.29 -8.54
CA VAL A 96 12.60 -0.07 -8.39
C VAL A 96 11.11 -0.06 -8.74
N PRO A 97 10.59 -1.12 -9.40
CA PRO A 97 9.20 -1.18 -9.82
C PRO A 97 8.20 -1.28 -8.66
N ASN A 98 8.68 -1.48 -7.43
CA ASN A 98 7.84 -1.74 -6.26
C ASN A 98 8.12 -0.75 -5.13
N ILE A 99 7.05 -0.18 -4.57
CA ILE A 99 7.08 0.60 -3.33
C ILE A 99 6.69 -0.35 -2.20
N SER A 100 7.62 -0.61 -1.27
CA SER A 100 7.40 -1.59 -0.19
C SER A 100 6.96 -0.95 1.12
N GLY A 101 7.43 0.26 1.44
CA GLY A 101 7.16 0.93 2.70
C GLY A 101 7.79 0.30 3.95
N VAL A 102 8.37 -0.90 3.88
CA VAL A 102 8.82 -1.68 5.05
C VAL A 102 9.83 -0.96 5.94
N THR A 103 10.60 -0.02 5.38
CA THR A 103 11.62 0.74 6.10
C THR A 103 11.17 2.15 6.50
N ASP A 104 9.94 2.55 6.16
CA ASP A 104 9.45 3.89 6.45
C ASP A 104 8.90 4.01 7.88
N ILE A 105 9.14 5.15 8.53
CA ILE A 105 8.62 5.48 9.85
C ILE A 105 7.13 5.85 9.71
N ARG A 106 6.31 5.29 10.60
CA ARG A 106 4.84 5.31 10.51
C ARG A 106 4.22 6.36 11.42
N HIS A 107 3.17 7.02 10.96
CA HIS A 107 2.45 8.04 11.74
C HIS A 107 0.94 7.84 11.66
N CYS A 108 0.23 7.98 12.78
CA CYS A 108 -1.24 7.93 12.79
C CYS A 108 -1.86 9.29 12.42
N ARG A 109 -2.82 9.31 11.49
CA ARG A 109 -3.60 10.51 11.09
C ARG A 109 -5.06 10.17 10.73
N SER A 110 -5.76 11.17 10.18
CA SER A 110 -7.18 11.14 9.82
C SER A 110 -7.38 10.73 8.36
N ALA A 111 -8.11 9.64 8.11
CA ALA A 111 -8.43 9.19 6.76
C ALA A 111 -9.15 10.25 5.91
N ASP A 112 -10.07 11.02 6.51
CA ASP A 112 -10.85 12.05 5.80
C ASP A 112 -9.99 13.13 5.12
N LYS A 113 -8.79 13.39 5.63
CA LYS A 113 -7.85 14.34 5.02
C LYS A 113 -7.20 13.72 3.79
N LEU A 114 -6.83 12.45 3.86
CA LEU A 114 -6.13 11.74 2.80
C LEU A 114 -7.05 11.44 1.61
N TYR A 115 -8.34 11.21 1.84
CA TYR A 115 -9.33 11.06 0.76
C TYR A 115 -9.61 12.37 -0.02
N LYS A 116 -9.19 13.53 0.49
CA LYS A 116 -9.42 14.85 -0.11
C LYS A 116 -8.18 15.44 -0.77
N MET A 117 -7.07 14.69 -0.78
CA MET A 117 -5.83 15.02 -1.49
C MET A 117 -5.96 14.71 -2.98
#